data_AF-K9YP98-F1
#
_entry.id   AF-K9YP98-F1
#
_cell.length_a   1.000
_cell.length_b   1.000
_cell.length_c   1.000
_cell.angle_alpha   90.00
_cell.angle_beta   90.00
_cell.angle_gamma   90.00
#
_symmetry.space_group_name_H-M   'P 1'
#
loop_
_entity.id
_entity.type
_entity.pdbx_description
1 polymer ?
#
loop_
_entity_poly.entity_id
_entity_poly.type
_entity_poly.pdbx_seq_one_letter_code
_entity_poly.pdbx_strand_id
1 'polypeptide(L)'
;MKKLSRLIVGFSLACLLIILPACGDNTPSRFEGAQQESIDAGSRNTAVSTDAVQGASFNRFFPVSDGNYERVFTQEKDGFVEAVLKESGQNVATLGVFDTISNPSAKDDFNGSQGQIGGYPVAQKGSRATALLVADRFQVTVRSTDDSFTVADREAWLAKFDLNGLASLD
;
A
#
# COMPACT_ATOMS: atom_id res chain seq x y z
N MET A 1 -48.66 44.72 43.13
CA MET A 1 -47.19 44.57 43.03
C MET A 1 -46.68 43.12 43.09
N LYS A 2 -47.21 42.22 43.95
CA LYS A 2 -46.76 40.81 44.04
C LYS A 2 -46.95 39.93 42.78
N LYS A 3 -47.95 40.21 41.93
CA LYS A 3 -48.19 39.45 40.67
C LYS A 3 -47.23 39.85 39.54
N LEU A 4 -46.81 41.12 39.50
CA LEU A 4 -45.86 41.63 38.49
C LEU A 4 -44.44 41.15 38.76
N SER A 5 -44.03 41.06 40.04
CA SER A 5 -42.75 40.46 40.45
C SER A 5 -42.65 38.97 40.10
N ARG A 6 -43.74 38.20 40.22
CA ARG A 6 -43.76 36.78 39.83
C ARG A 6 -43.68 36.56 38.32
N LEU A 7 -44.31 37.43 37.53
CA LEU A 7 -44.22 37.42 36.06
C LEU A 7 -42.83 37.80 35.56
N ILE A 8 -42.19 38.79 36.17
CA ILE A 8 -40.82 39.21 35.83
C ILE A 8 -39.80 38.13 36.20
N VAL A 9 -39.93 37.49 37.37
CA VAL A 9 -39.03 36.40 37.77
C VAL A 9 -39.21 35.15 36.90
N GLY A 10 -40.45 34.82 36.51
CA GLY A 10 -40.72 33.72 35.58
C GLY A 10 -40.18 33.96 34.17
N PHE A 11 -40.31 35.19 33.68
CA PHE A 11 -39.78 35.59 32.37
C PHE A 11 -38.24 35.63 32.35
N SER A 12 -37.61 36.15 33.42
CA SER A 12 -36.15 36.14 33.57
C SER A 12 -35.56 34.73 33.70
N LEU A 13 -36.28 33.80 34.34
CA LEU A 13 -35.83 32.40 34.44
C LEU A 13 -36.01 31.62 33.13
N ALA A 14 -37.06 31.93 32.36
CA ALA A 14 -37.29 31.36 31.04
C ALA A 14 -36.27 31.88 30.00
N CYS A 15 -35.92 33.16 30.03
CA CYS A 15 -34.87 33.71 29.16
C CYS A 15 -33.47 33.16 29.50
N LEU A 16 -33.19 32.79 30.76
CA LEU A 16 -31.88 32.23 31.12
C LEU A 16 -31.65 30.80 30.59
N LEU A 17 -32.72 30.03 30.36
CA LEU A 17 -32.64 28.64 29.89
C LEU A 17 -32.52 28.51 28.35
N ILE A 18 -32.80 29.57 27.59
CA ILE A 18 -32.80 29.54 26.12
C ILE A 18 -31.42 29.93 25.54
N ILE A 19 -30.51 30.48 26.35
CA ILE A 19 -29.23 31.06 25.87
C ILE A 19 -28.03 30.15 26.21
N LEU A 20 -28.25 28.90 26.60
CA LEU A 20 -27.15 27.93 26.65
C LEU A 20 -26.90 27.46 25.22
N PRO A 21 -25.76 27.81 24.57
CA PRO A 21 -25.38 27.11 23.35
C PRO A 21 -25.24 25.64 23.73
N ALA A 22 -26.06 24.79 23.14
CA ALA A 22 -25.77 23.37 23.11
C ALA A 22 -24.44 23.24 22.34
N CYS A 23 -23.32 23.20 23.07
CA CYS A 23 -22.01 22.84 22.52
C CYS A 23 -22.07 21.38 22.10
N GLY A 24 -22.72 21.12 20.98
CA GLY A 24 -22.39 20.01 20.09
C GLY A 24 -21.48 20.60 19.04
N ASP A 25 -20.17 20.57 19.29
CA ASP A 25 -19.20 20.84 18.25
C ASP A 25 -19.46 19.81 17.14
N ASN A 26 -20.00 20.26 16.00
CA ASN A 26 -20.15 19.44 14.78
C ASN A 26 -18.79 19.26 14.10
N THR A 27 -17.72 19.20 14.87
CA THR A 27 -16.38 18.94 14.37
C THR A 27 -16.31 17.43 14.20
N PRO A 28 -16.17 16.92 12.96
CA PRO A 28 -16.05 15.50 12.75
C PRO A 28 -14.92 14.98 13.63
N SER A 29 -15.20 13.93 14.39
CA SER A 29 -14.18 13.29 15.20
C SER A 29 -13.06 12.82 14.28
N ARG A 30 -11.86 12.68 14.85
CA ARG A 30 -10.72 12.09 14.13
C ARG A 30 -11.06 10.72 13.48
N PHE A 31 -12.06 10.01 14.01
CA PHE A 31 -12.53 8.73 13.47
C PHE A 31 -13.46 8.91 12.29
N GLU A 32 -14.37 9.90 12.33
CA GLU A 32 -15.22 10.26 11.18
C GLU A 32 -14.40 10.80 10.01
N GLY A 33 -13.35 11.58 10.29
CA GLY A 33 -12.37 11.97 9.26
C GLY A 33 -11.71 10.76 8.59
N ALA A 34 -11.13 9.86 9.39
CA ALA A 34 -10.51 8.64 8.88
C ALA A 34 -11.50 7.70 8.14
N GLN A 35 -12.76 7.67 8.59
CA GLN A 35 -13.82 6.88 7.95
C GLN A 35 -14.25 7.50 6.61
N GLN A 36 -14.42 8.82 6.55
CA GLN A 36 -14.75 9.53 5.32
C GLN A 36 -13.60 9.40 4.32
N GLU A 37 -12.35 9.57 4.74
CA GLU A 37 -11.17 9.32 3.90
C GLU A 37 -11.15 7.90 3.36
N SER A 38 -11.52 6.90 4.17
CA SER A 38 -11.60 5.50 3.73
C SER A 38 -12.72 5.26 2.71
N ILE A 39 -13.86 5.94 2.88
CA ILE A 39 -15.01 5.86 1.95
C ILE A 39 -14.70 6.59 0.64
N ASP A 40 -14.10 7.78 0.70
CA ASP A 40 -13.69 8.58 -0.46
C ASP A 40 -12.55 7.90 -1.23
N ALA A 41 -11.67 7.19 -0.51
CA ALA A 41 -10.70 6.28 -1.10
C ALA A 41 -11.37 5.11 -1.83
N GLY A 42 -12.62 4.74 -1.53
CA GLY A 42 -13.35 3.65 -2.19
C GLY A 42 -12.61 2.31 -2.09
N SER A 43 -12.72 1.45 -3.12
CA SER A 43 -11.97 0.18 -3.21
C SER A 43 -10.44 0.32 -3.13
N ARG A 44 -9.88 1.54 -3.09
CA ARG A 44 -8.43 1.75 -3.04
C ARG A 44 -7.79 1.20 -1.75
N ASN A 45 -8.58 0.89 -0.69
CA ASN A 45 -8.00 0.56 0.62
C ASN A 45 -8.29 -0.82 1.24
N THR A 46 -9.15 -1.72 0.72
CA THR A 46 -9.51 -2.92 1.55
C THR A 46 -9.93 -4.22 0.86
N ALA A 47 -10.01 -4.31 -0.47
CA ALA A 47 -10.26 -5.61 -1.12
C ALA A 47 -9.28 -5.83 -2.27
N VAL A 48 -8.66 -7.01 -2.27
CA VAL A 48 -7.99 -7.49 -3.49
C VAL A 48 -9.07 -7.61 -4.57
N SER A 49 -8.80 -7.09 -5.76
CA SER A 49 -9.72 -7.19 -6.89
C SER A 49 -10.03 -8.65 -7.19
N THR A 50 -11.28 -8.99 -7.52
CA THR A 50 -11.63 -10.35 -7.98
C THR A 50 -10.97 -10.71 -9.30
N ASP A 51 -10.51 -9.69 -10.04
CA ASP A 51 -9.81 -9.83 -11.32
C ASP A 51 -8.28 -9.93 -11.14
N ALA A 52 -7.80 -9.89 -9.89
CA ALA A 52 -6.38 -10.07 -9.59
C ALA A 52 -5.95 -11.50 -9.91
N VAL A 53 -4.75 -11.64 -10.49
CA VAL A 53 -4.17 -12.96 -10.77
C VAL A 53 -3.96 -13.73 -9.46
N GLN A 54 -4.32 -15.01 -9.45
CA GLN A 54 -4.09 -15.89 -8.30
C GLN A 54 -2.60 -15.90 -7.91
N GLY A 55 -2.31 -15.66 -6.62
CA GLY A 55 -0.93 -15.53 -6.11
C GLY A 55 -0.02 -16.68 -6.52
N ALA A 56 -0.46 -17.93 -6.35
CA ALA A 56 0.27 -19.14 -6.73
C ALA A 56 0.85 -19.11 -8.17
N SER A 57 0.16 -18.44 -9.10
CA SER A 57 0.59 -18.33 -10.49
C SER A 57 1.90 -17.54 -10.63
N PHE A 58 2.18 -16.61 -9.70
CA PHE A 58 3.39 -15.81 -9.73
C PHE A 58 4.65 -16.59 -9.33
N ASN A 59 4.53 -17.64 -8.52
CA ASN A 59 5.67 -18.39 -7.97
C ASN A 59 6.65 -18.88 -9.04
N ARG A 60 6.15 -19.16 -10.24
CA ARG A 60 6.94 -19.66 -11.36
C ARG A 60 7.87 -18.62 -11.99
N PHE A 61 7.58 -17.33 -11.82
CA PHE A 61 8.40 -16.24 -12.38
C PHE A 61 9.50 -15.78 -11.43
N PHE A 62 9.46 -16.24 -10.17
CA PHE A 62 10.51 -15.94 -9.21
C PHE A 62 11.81 -16.69 -9.59
N PRO A 63 12.97 -16.04 -9.42
CA PRO A 63 14.26 -16.67 -9.68
C PRO A 63 14.46 -17.89 -8.79
N VAL A 64 14.95 -18.98 -9.37
CA VAL A 64 15.24 -20.22 -8.64
C VAL A 64 16.38 -20.02 -7.64
N SER A 65 16.40 -20.84 -6.59
CA SER A 65 17.54 -20.88 -5.66
C SER A 65 18.78 -21.39 -6.41
N ASP A 66 19.92 -20.73 -6.20
CA ASP A 66 21.18 -21.06 -6.87
C ASP A 66 22.37 -20.66 -5.99
N GLY A 67 23.45 -21.43 -6.06
CA GLY A 67 24.65 -21.25 -5.24
C GLY A 67 24.34 -21.21 -3.74
N ASN A 68 24.76 -20.13 -3.09
CA ASN A 68 24.55 -19.91 -1.64
C ASN A 68 23.22 -19.22 -1.32
N TYR A 69 22.38 -18.98 -2.33
CA TYR A 69 21.11 -18.30 -2.17
C TYR A 69 19.94 -19.27 -2.09
N GLU A 70 19.08 -19.05 -1.11
CA GLU A 70 17.82 -19.77 -0.91
C GLU A 70 16.66 -18.78 -1.00
N ARG A 71 15.60 -19.16 -1.72
CA ARG A 71 14.35 -18.38 -1.78
C ARG A 71 13.25 -19.13 -1.04
N VAL A 72 12.62 -18.47 -0.08
CA VAL A 72 11.51 -19.04 0.72
C VAL A 72 10.28 -18.15 0.58
N PHE A 73 9.19 -18.69 0.03
CA PHE A 73 7.91 -17.96 -0.05
C PHE A 73 7.32 -17.77 1.36
N THR A 74 6.95 -16.53 1.68
CA THR A 74 6.45 -16.15 3.02
C THR A 74 5.06 -15.56 2.99
N GLN A 75 4.63 -15.00 1.86
CA GLN A 75 3.29 -14.48 1.67
C GLN A 75 2.78 -14.82 0.29
N GLU A 76 1.55 -15.31 0.22
CA GLU A 76 0.85 -15.59 -1.03
C GLU A 76 -0.63 -15.27 -0.84
N LYS A 77 -1.17 -14.46 -1.74
CA LYS A 77 -2.60 -14.13 -1.86
C LYS A 77 -2.88 -13.68 -3.28
N ASP A 78 -4.15 -13.51 -3.63
CA ASP A 78 -4.51 -12.98 -4.93
C ASP A 78 -3.85 -11.61 -5.15
N GLY A 79 -3.28 -11.42 -6.34
CA GLY A 79 -2.53 -10.24 -6.73
C GLY A 79 -1.20 -10.04 -6.01
N PHE A 80 -0.72 -10.95 -5.16
CA PHE A 80 0.55 -10.75 -4.46
C PHE A 80 1.27 -12.02 -4.02
N VAL A 81 2.58 -12.07 -4.29
CA VAL A 81 3.50 -13.05 -3.71
C VAL A 81 4.74 -12.34 -3.19
N GLU A 82 5.22 -12.79 -2.03
CA GLU A 82 6.52 -12.40 -1.48
C GLU A 82 7.34 -13.64 -1.12
N ALA A 83 8.64 -13.56 -1.39
CA ALA A 83 9.62 -14.51 -0.92
C ALA A 83 10.79 -13.81 -0.22
N VAL A 84 11.28 -14.40 0.87
CA VAL A 84 12.54 -14.02 1.48
C VAL A 84 13.68 -14.64 0.69
N LEU A 85 14.68 -13.83 0.38
CA LEU A 85 15.96 -14.26 -0.15
C LEU A 85 16.96 -14.38 0.99
N LYS A 86 17.55 -15.55 1.14
CA LYS A 86 18.61 -15.84 2.08
C LYS A 86 19.92 -16.06 1.37
N GLU A 87 21.00 -15.58 1.96
CA GLU A 87 22.37 -15.89 1.57
C GLU A 87 23.07 -16.58 2.74
N SER A 88 23.57 -17.79 2.53
CA SER A 88 24.24 -18.56 3.60
C SER A 88 23.40 -18.66 4.89
N GLY A 89 22.07 -18.76 4.74
CA GLY A 89 21.10 -18.86 5.84
C GLY A 89 20.65 -17.53 6.46
N GLN A 90 21.23 -16.38 6.06
CA GLN A 90 20.83 -15.05 6.54
C GLN A 90 19.89 -14.35 5.56
N ASN A 91 18.84 -13.70 6.06
CA ASN A 91 17.90 -12.96 5.21
C ASN A 91 18.56 -11.68 4.68
N VAL A 92 18.79 -11.59 3.37
CA VAL A 92 19.45 -10.44 2.73
C VAL A 92 18.48 -9.53 1.97
N ALA A 93 17.37 -10.07 1.47
CA ALA A 93 16.35 -9.31 0.77
C ALA A 93 14.96 -9.96 0.83
N THR A 94 13.93 -9.22 0.45
CA THR A 94 12.64 -9.75 0.02
C THR A 94 12.44 -9.51 -1.48
N LEU A 95 11.82 -10.50 -2.12
CA LEU A 95 11.45 -10.56 -3.52
C LEU A 95 9.91 -10.50 -3.57
N GLY A 96 9.32 -9.69 -4.45
CA GLY A 96 7.86 -9.57 -4.52
C GLY A 96 7.35 -9.36 -5.94
N VAL A 97 6.16 -9.89 -6.20
CA VAL A 97 5.36 -9.62 -7.40
C VAL A 97 3.98 -9.18 -6.95
N PHE A 98 3.53 -8.02 -7.44
CA PHE A 98 2.26 -7.41 -7.09
C PHE A 98 1.47 -7.05 -8.36
N ASP A 99 0.21 -7.47 -8.43
CA ASP A 99 -0.74 -7.06 -9.45
C ASP A 99 -1.35 -5.70 -9.08
N THR A 100 -0.98 -4.67 -9.85
CA THR A 100 -1.42 -3.30 -9.56
C THR A 100 -2.92 -3.08 -9.82
N ILE A 101 -3.66 -4.05 -10.36
CA ILE A 101 -5.12 -3.91 -10.53
C ILE A 101 -5.84 -3.61 -9.21
N SER A 102 -5.30 -4.09 -8.08
CA SER A 102 -5.85 -3.82 -6.74
C SER A 102 -5.35 -2.50 -6.14
N ASN A 103 -4.31 -1.89 -6.72
CA ASN A 103 -3.81 -0.55 -6.35
C ASN A 103 -3.19 0.14 -7.58
N PRO A 104 -4.02 0.72 -8.48
CA PRO A 104 -3.53 1.24 -9.76
C PRO A 104 -2.54 2.39 -9.62
N SER A 105 -2.61 3.18 -8.54
CA SER A 105 -1.66 4.27 -8.28
C SER A 105 -0.24 3.80 -7.99
N ALA A 106 -0.03 2.50 -7.72
CA ALA A 106 1.33 1.95 -7.62
C ALA A 106 2.13 2.10 -8.92
N LYS A 107 1.45 2.26 -10.07
CA LYS A 107 2.08 2.56 -11.36
C LYS A 107 2.67 3.97 -11.43
N ASP A 108 2.16 4.89 -10.62
CA ASP A 108 2.60 6.28 -10.64
C ASP A 108 4.05 6.43 -10.16
N ASP A 109 4.56 5.48 -9.36
CA ASP A 109 5.95 5.42 -8.92
C ASP A 109 6.95 5.31 -10.09
N PHE A 110 6.47 4.89 -11.27
CA PHE A 110 7.26 4.69 -12.48
C PHE A 110 7.19 5.89 -13.45
N ASN A 111 6.35 6.89 -13.14
CA ASN A 111 6.29 8.11 -13.93
C ASN A 111 7.62 8.85 -13.87
N GLY A 112 8.22 9.11 -15.03
CA GLY A 112 9.54 9.76 -15.10
C GLY A 112 10.72 8.86 -14.73
N SER A 113 10.53 7.53 -14.76
CA SER A 113 11.61 6.55 -14.64
C SER A 113 12.80 6.90 -15.55
N GLN A 114 14.00 6.87 -14.98
CA GLN A 114 15.25 7.24 -15.65
C GLN A 114 16.05 6.03 -16.13
N GLY A 115 15.54 4.82 -15.95
CA GLY A 115 16.26 3.58 -16.23
C GLY A 115 15.33 2.41 -16.53
N GLN A 116 15.89 1.37 -17.13
CA GLN A 116 15.14 0.17 -17.49
C GLN A 116 15.96 -1.09 -17.22
N ILE A 117 15.27 -2.17 -16.84
CA ILE A 117 15.82 -3.52 -16.76
C ILE A 117 14.92 -4.43 -17.59
N GLY A 118 15.51 -5.18 -18.52
CA GLY A 118 14.74 -6.02 -19.43
C GLY A 118 13.75 -5.25 -20.31
N GLY A 119 13.97 -3.94 -20.53
CA GLY A 119 13.06 -3.06 -21.27
C GLY A 119 11.91 -2.47 -20.45
N TYR A 120 11.81 -2.80 -19.16
CA TYR A 120 10.75 -2.31 -18.27
C TYR A 120 11.25 -1.15 -17.39
N PRO A 121 10.43 -0.12 -17.14
CA PRO A 121 10.84 1.04 -16.33
C PRO A 121 11.13 0.64 -14.87
N VAL A 122 12.17 1.27 -14.32
CA VAL A 122 12.65 1.07 -12.94
C VAL A 122 12.26 2.24 -12.06
N ALA A 123 11.85 1.96 -10.82
CA ALA A 123 11.67 2.96 -9.78
C ALA A 123 12.42 2.58 -8.50
N GLN A 124 13.00 3.56 -7.82
CA GLN A 124 13.56 3.38 -6.49
C GLN A 124 12.49 3.75 -5.44
N LYS A 125 12.20 2.84 -4.52
CA LYS A 125 11.21 3.02 -3.45
C LYS A 125 11.93 3.19 -2.11
N GLY A 126 12.20 4.45 -1.76
CA GLY A 126 13.06 4.78 -0.63
C GLY A 126 14.51 4.33 -0.85
N SER A 127 15.28 4.14 0.23
CA SER A 127 16.69 3.75 0.14
C SER A 127 16.92 2.25 -0.09
N ARG A 128 15.94 1.40 0.23
CA ARG A 128 16.12 -0.06 0.32
C ARG A 128 15.39 -0.88 -0.73
N ALA A 129 14.50 -0.32 -1.54
CA ALA A 129 13.75 -1.09 -2.52
C ALA A 129 13.91 -0.56 -3.95
N THR A 130 14.00 -1.49 -4.90
CA THR A 130 14.01 -1.22 -6.33
C THR A 130 12.90 -2.03 -6.96
N ALA A 131 12.14 -1.42 -7.85
CA ALA A 131 10.97 -2.03 -8.48
C ALA A 131 10.97 -1.86 -9.99
N LEU A 132 10.29 -2.77 -10.69
CA LEU A 132 9.98 -2.76 -12.11
C LEU A 132 8.47 -2.75 -12.33
N LEU A 133 8.01 -2.05 -13.36
CA LEU A 133 6.65 -2.18 -13.86
C LEU A 133 6.64 -2.96 -15.17
N VAL A 134 6.12 -4.18 -15.11
CA VAL A 134 6.04 -5.13 -16.22
C VAL A 134 4.65 -5.08 -16.83
N ALA A 135 4.56 -4.97 -18.16
CA ALA A 135 3.31 -4.94 -18.92
C ALA A 135 2.26 -3.93 -18.39
N ASP A 136 2.69 -2.77 -17.90
CA ASP A 136 1.81 -1.74 -17.31
C ASP A 136 0.85 -2.26 -16.21
N ARG A 137 1.20 -3.38 -15.56
CA ARG A 137 0.32 -4.07 -14.61
C ARG A 137 1.05 -4.69 -13.43
N PHE A 138 2.15 -5.39 -13.64
CA PHE A 138 2.79 -6.15 -12.57
C PHE A 138 4.00 -5.40 -12.02
N GLN A 139 3.98 -5.11 -10.73
CA GLN A 139 5.12 -4.54 -10.03
C GLN A 139 6.00 -5.68 -9.49
N VAL A 140 7.22 -5.81 -10.02
CA VAL A 140 8.25 -6.70 -9.46
C VAL A 140 9.13 -5.88 -8.54
N THR A 141 9.46 -6.36 -7.34
CA THR A 141 10.22 -5.60 -6.35
C THR A 141 11.27 -6.45 -5.67
N VAL A 142 12.45 -5.86 -5.45
CA VAL A 142 13.46 -6.40 -4.54
C VAL A 142 13.77 -5.36 -3.49
N ARG A 143 13.66 -5.76 -2.21
CA ARG A 143 13.94 -4.89 -1.05
C ARG A 143 15.03 -5.48 -0.20
N SER A 144 16.09 -4.73 0.05
CA SER A 144 17.19 -5.14 0.94
C SER A 144 16.71 -5.23 2.39
N THR A 145 16.98 -6.35 3.06
CA THR A 145 16.84 -6.50 4.53
C THR A 145 18.18 -6.33 5.23
N ASP A 146 19.29 -6.54 4.52
CA ASP A 146 20.65 -6.27 4.97
C ASP A 146 21.24 -5.03 4.25
N ASP A 147 22.14 -4.30 4.91
CA ASP A 147 22.79 -3.10 4.34
C ASP A 147 23.87 -3.45 3.31
N SER A 148 24.43 -4.65 3.37
CA SER A 148 25.37 -5.16 2.37
C SER A 148 24.69 -5.49 1.05
N PHE A 149 23.36 -5.64 1.03
CA PHE A 149 22.59 -5.93 -0.18
C PHE A 149 22.26 -4.62 -0.92
N THR A 150 23.08 -4.29 -1.91
CA THR A 150 23.15 -2.97 -2.54
C THR A 150 22.03 -2.74 -3.57
N VAL A 151 22.01 -1.56 -4.19
CA VAL A 151 21.15 -1.29 -5.36
C VAL A 151 21.51 -2.22 -6.52
N ALA A 152 22.81 -2.42 -6.78
CA ALA A 152 23.26 -3.28 -7.87
C ALA A 152 22.81 -4.74 -7.67
N ASP A 153 22.84 -5.24 -6.43
CA ASP A 153 22.35 -6.58 -6.11
C ASP A 153 20.84 -6.70 -6.36
N ARG A 154 20.06 -5.67 -5.97
CA ARG A 154 18.63 -5.62 -6.25
C ARG A 154 18.33 -5.64 -7.75
N GLU A 155 19.05 -4.85 -8.54
CA GLU A 155 18.90 -4.81 -9.99
C GLU A 155 19.30 -6.13 -10.65
N ALA A 156 20.38 -6.75 -10.18
CA ALA A 156 20.80 -8.07 -10.64
C ALA A 156 19.74 -9.15 -10.33
N TRP A 157 19.11 -9.11 -9.16
CA TRP A 157 18.04 -10.03 -8.80
C TRP A 157 16.74 -9.77 -9.56
N LEU A 158 16.39 -8.51 -9.80
CA LEU A 158 15.25 -8.14 -10.66
C LEU A 158 15.40 -8.71 -12.07
N ALA A 159 16.61 -8.68 -12.64
CA ALA A 159 16.90 -9.24 -13.95
C ALA A 159 16.77 -10.77 -14.04
N LYS A 160 16.78 -11.49 -12.90
CA LYS A 160 16.63 -12.96 -12.84
C LYS A 160 15.18 -13.43 -12.83
N PHE A 161 14.22 -12.53 -12.63
CA PHE A 161 12.81 -12.89 -12.77
C PHE A 161 12.48 -13.22 -14.23
N ASP A 162 11.52 -14.12 -14.45
CA ASP A 162 10.97 -14.35 -15.78
C ASP A 162 9.98 -13.23 -16.14
N LEU A 163 10.54 -12.09 -16.57
CA LEU A 163 9.77 -10.89 -16.90
C LEU A 163 8.90 -11.08 -18.15
N ASN A 164 9.35 -11.88 -19.12
CA ASN A 164 8.59 -12.18 -20.33
C ASN A 164 7.38 -13.09 -20.01
N GLY A 165 7.60 -14.12 -19.19
CA GLY A 165 6.51 -14.96 -18.69
C GLY A 165 5.50 -14.16 -17.89
N LEU A 166 5.96 -13.25 -17.03
CA LEU A 166 5.08 -12.37 -16.27
C LEU A 166 4.28 -11.43 -17.19
N ALA A 167 4.92 -10.84 -18.21
CA ALA A 167 4.26 -9.98 -19.18
C ALA A 167 3.19 -10.71 -20.02
N SER A 168 3.28 -12.04 -20.15
CA SER A 168 2.28 -12.85 -20.86
C SER A 168 1.00 -13.14 -20.07
N LEU A 169 0.93 -12.71 -18.81
CA LEU A 169 -0.26 -12.83 -17.97
C LEU A 169 -1.23 -11.66 -18.06
N ASP A 170 -0.83 -10.56 -18.72
CA ASP A 170 -1.71 -9.40 -18.94
C ASP A 170 -2.77 -9.67 -20.01
#